data_AF-A0A1E3RHD2-F1
#
_entry.id   AF-A0A1E3RHD2-F1
#
_cell.length_a   1.000
_cell.length_b   1.000
_cell.length_c   1.000
_cell.angle_alpha   90.00
_cell.angle_beta   90.00
_cell.angle_gamma   90.00
#
_symmetry.space_group_name_H-M   'P 1'
#
loop_
_entity.id
_entity.type
_entity.pdbx_description
1 polymer ?
#
loop_
_entity_poly.entity_id
_entity_poly.type
_entity_poly.pdbx_seq_one_letter_code
_entity_poly.pdbx_strand_id
1 'polypeptide(L)'
;MTVVSPVYFEVFMLAAFVVLMIWIVIDTRRRREIGLVGLLAVAGFSIFWQEFYADWGAYLMWNPDYRMLPWGTTPLTTPDKPAMNLWSYPVFMTAAFLAMLALQRWARRRWPRVHPLLLSLLTAGPVLIAFNVVMEYISVATLGFWSYVDTVGPALHSEAGTMPLLYPNIPFGLFGAVTAFLIGWTNARGRPRFEALIASPDLPRGIRRDTLRVLAWVLMFNVTYWLFLVTPCILIRLAFGEPSTLVP
;
A
#
# COMPACT_ATOMS: atom_id res chain seq x y z
N MET A 1 9.23 15.69 -25.01
CA MET A 1 9.14 15.99 -23.56
C MET A 1 10.44 15.53 -22.89
N THR A 2 10.89 16.22 -21.85
CA THR A 2 12.03 15.76 -21.04
C THR A 2 11.63 14.52 -20.24
N VAL A 3 12.16 13.36 -20.63
CA VAL A 3 12.03 12.13 -19.85
C VAL A 3 12.76 12.37 -18.53
N VAL A 4 12.01 12.41 -17.43
CA VAL A 4 12.59 12.55 -16.09
C VAL A 4 13.18 11.19 -15.74
N SER A 5 14.49 11.14 -15.48
CA SER A 5 15.14 9.89 -15.10
C SER A 5 14.47 9.29 -13.85
N PRO A 6 14.11 7.98 -13.88
CA PRO A 6 13.55 7.28 -12.73
C PRO A 6 14.41 7.40 -11.47
N VAL A 7 15.73 7.59 -11.62
CA VAL A 7 16.69 7.82 -10.53
C VAL A 7 16.29 8.99 -9.63
N TYR A 8 15.73 10.07 -10.17
CA TYR A 8 15.29 11.20 -9.35
C TYR A 8 14.15 10.81 -8.41
N PHE A 9 13.24 9.96 -8.90
CA PHE A 9 12.14 9.44 -8.09
C PHE A 9 12.64 8.45 -7.04
N GLU A 10 13.60 7.58 -7.37
CA GLU A 10 14.25 6.69 -6.40
C GLU A 10 14.88 7.48 -5.25
N VAL A 11 15.67 8.51 -5.57
CA VAL A 11 16.37 9.36 -4.60
C VAL A 11 15.38 10.15 -3.76
N PHE A 12 14.34 10.71 -4.38
CA PHE A 12 13.28 11.42 -3.66
C PHE A 12 12.58 10.51 -2.65
N MET A 13 12.18 9.31 -3.06
CA MET A 13 11.51 8.36 -2.17
C MET A 13 12.45 7.88 -1.06
N LEU A 14 13.74 7.69 -1.34
CA LEU A 14 14.73 7.32 -0.32
C LEU A 14 14.90 8.45 0.71
N ALA A 15 14.98 9.71 0.27
CA ALA A 15 15.06 10.85 1.18
C ALA A 15 13.80 10.97 2.05
N ALA A 16 12.61 10.82 1.46
CA ALA A 16 11.34 10.81 2.20
C ALA A 16 11.28 9.67 3.22
N PHE A 17 11.77 8.48 2.86
CA PHE A 17 11.88 7.35 3.77
C PHE A 17 12.82 7.63 4.94
N VAL A 18 14.01 8.20 4.70
CA VAL A 18 14.95 8.57 5.75
C VAL A 18 14.33 9.57 6.73
N VAL A 19 13.64 10.59 6.21
CA VAL A 19 12.91 11.58 7.03
C VAL A 19 11.84 10.89 7.88
N LEU A 20 11.06 9.97 7.30
CA LEU A 20 10.05 9.20 8.01
C LEU A 20 10.67 8.34 9.11
N MET A 21 11.79 7.66 8.84
CA MET A 21 12.49 6.84 9.84
C MET A 21 13.03 7.69 11.00
N ILE A 22 13.65 8.84 10.70
CA ILE A 22 14.11 9.78 11.73
C ILE A 22 12.95 10.22 12.62
N TRP A 23 11.80 10.59 12.02
CA TRP A 23 10.62 10.96 12.78
C TRP A 23 10.13 9.82 13.67
N ILE A 24 10.03 8.59 13.16
CA ILE A 24 9.60 7.43 13.93
C ILE A 24 10.52 7.19 15.13
N VAL A 25 11.84 7.32 14.96
CA VAL A 25 12.81 7.19 16.06
C VAL A 25 12.56 8.26 17.12
N ILE A 26 12.37 9.52 16.71
CA ILE A 26 12.11 10.64 17.63
C ILE A 26 10.78 10.42 18.37
N ASP A 27 9.70 10.08 17.66
CA ASP A 27 8.37 9.85 18.22
C ASP A 27 8.36 8.66 19.19
N THR A 28 9.00 7.56 18.81
CA THR A 28 9.11 6.35 19.64
C THR A 28 9.88 6.64 20.93
N ARG A 29 10.99 7.40 20.85
CA ARG A 29 11.75 7.82 22.05
C ARG A 29 10.92 8.71 22.98
N ARG A 30 10.14 9.64 22.44
CA ARG A 30 9.26 10.53 23.21
C ARG A 30 8.12 9.77 23.89
N ARG A 31 7.49 8.83 23.18
CA ARG A 31 6.36 8.03 23.68
C ARG A 31 6.77 6.85 24.55
N ARG A 32 8.03 6.41 24.44
CA ARG A 32 8.55 5.13 24.97
C ARG A 32 7.75 3.91 24.50
N GLU A 33 7.09 4.05 23.35
CA GLU A 33 6.38 2.98 22.65
C GLU A 33 6.27 3.34 21.16
N ILE A 34 6.23 2.34 20.29
CA ILE A 34 6.01 2.58 18.86
C ILE A 34 4.61 3.15 18.61
N GLY A 35 4.58 4.32 17.98
CA GLY A 35 3.36 5.05 17.61
C GLY A 35 2.68 4.48 16.36
N LEU A 36 1.50 5.02 16.03
CA LEU A 36 0.73 4.64 14.84
C LEU A 36 1.56 4.81 13.54
N VAL A 37 2.29 5.91 13.42
CA VAL A 37 3.13 6.20 12.24
C VAL A 37 4.21 5.13 12.07
N GLY A 38 4.89 4.74 13.16
CA GLY A 38 5.89 3.67 13.13
C GLY A 38 5.30 2.32 12.75
N LEU A 39 4.13 1.98 13.30
CA LEU A 39 3.43 0.73 12.97
C LEU A 39 2.99 0.69 11.50
N LEU A 40 2.45 1.79 10.98
CA LEU A 40 2.07 1.90 9.57
C LEU A 40 3.28 1.80 8.65
N ALA A 41 4.40 2.46 8.99
CA ALA A 41 5.59 2.42 8.16
C ALA A 41 6.21 1.01 8.11
N VAL A 42 6.32 0.33 9.26
CA VAL A 42 6.85 -1.05 9.28
C VAL A 42 5.91 -2.02 8.58
N ALA A 43 4.60 -1.90 8.79
CA ALA A 43 3.63 -2.74 8.10
C ALA A 43 3.59 -2.48 6.58
N GLY A 44 3.66 -1.21 6.17
CA GLY A 44 3.78 -0.80 4.77
C GLY A 44 5.07 -1.30 4.13
N PHE A 45 6.21 -1.21 4.82
CA PHE A 45 7.46 -1.83 4.37
C PHE A 45 7.28 -3.33 4.16
N SER A 46 6.61 -4.03 5.07
CA SER A 46 6.53 -5.50 5.03
C SER A 46 5.74 -6.10 3.86
N ILE A 47 4.97 -5.30 3.13
CA ILE A 47 4.17 -5.75 1.98
C ILE A 47 4.82 -5.45 0.63
N PHE A 48 6.01 -4.82 0.59
CA PHE A 48 6.67 -4.43 -0.67
C PHE A 48 6.82 -5.58 -1.67
N TRP A 49 7.07 -6.79 -1.16
CA TRP A 49 7.33 -7.98 -1.96
C TRP A 49 6.05 -8.52 -2.63
N GLN A 50 4.89 -8.21 -2.06
CA GLN A 50 3.59 -8.62 -2.60
C GLN A 50 3.19 -7.77 -3.81
N GLU A 51 3.74 -6.56 -3.93
CA GLU A 51 3.49 -5.65 -5.05
C GLU A 51 3.73 -6.35 -6.38
N PHE A 52 4.83 -7.08 -6.52
CA PHE A 52 5.19 -7.70 -7.79
C PHE A 52 4.16 -8.73 -8.26
N TYR A 53 3.37 -9.31 -7.35
CA TYR A 53 2.24 -10.17 -7.69
C TYR A 53 0.99 -9.38 -8.08
N ALA A 54 0.73 -8.26 -7.38
CA ALA A 54 -0.36 -7.34 -7.74
C ALA A 54 -0.11 -6.71 -9.11
N ASP A 55 1.10 -6.21 -9.34
CA ASP A 55 1.60 -5.67 -10.61
C ASP A 55 1.50 -6.68 -11.75
N TRP A 56 1.86 -7.93 -11.49
CA TRP A 56 1.69 -9.01 -12.47
C TRP A 56 0.22 -9.16 -12.84
N GLY A 57 -0.66 -9.27 -11.83
CA GLY A 57 -2.10 -9.32 -12.07
C GLY A 57 -2.58 -8.09 -12.85
N ALA A 58 -1.99 -6.93 -12.61
CA ALA A 58 -2.39 -5.69 -13.26
C ALA A 58 -1.78 -5.45 -14.65
N TYR A 59 -0.87 -6.31 -15.15
CA TYR A 59 -0.08 -6.06 -16.36
C TYR A 59 0.84 -4.83 -16.28
N LEU A 60 1.33 -4.52 -15.07
CA LEU A 60 2.25 -3.41 -14.87
C LEU A 60 3.66 -3.79 -15.37
N MET A 61 4.25 -2.88 -16.14
CA MET A 61 5.63 -2.89 -16.59
C MET A 61 6.37 -1.68 -16.03
N TRP A 62 7.45 -1.95 -15.29
CA TRP A 62 8.32 -0.92 -14.75
C TRP A 62 9.29 -0.39 -15.81
N ASN A 63 9.70 0.86 -15.68
CA ASN A 63 10.78 1.40 -16.49
C ASN A 63 12.10 0.66 -16.18
N PRO A 64 12.82 0.16 -17.20
CA PRO A 64 14.04 -0.64 -17.00
C PRO A 64 15.21 0.16 -16.42
N ASP A 65 15.18 1.48 -16.44
CA ASP A 65 16.24 2.34 -15.89
C ASP A 65 16.24 2.37 -14.34
N TYR A 66 15.23 1.79 -13.69
CA TYR A 66 15.25 1.60 -12.24
C TYR A 66 16.35 0.63 -11.81
N ARG A 67 16.85 0.80 -10.60
CA ARG A 67 17.71 -0.22 -9.99
C ARG A 67 16.86 -1.41 -9.59
N MET A 68 17.11 -2.56 -10.20
CA MET A 68 16.32 -3.77 -9.94
C MET A 68 16.84 -4.56 -8.74
N LEU A 69 15.93 -5.23 -8.03
CA LEU A 69 16.27 -6.23 -7.03
C LEU A 69 16.85 -7.48 -7.71
N PRO A 70 17.83 -8.16 -7.10
CA PRO A 70 18.40 -9.41 -7.61
C PRO A 70 17.48 -10.61 -7.31
N TRP A 71 16.17 -10.46 -7.52
CA TRP A 71 15.17 -11.50 -7.30
C TRP A 71 15.04 -12.40 -8.54
N GLY A 72 15.11 -11.82 -9.74
CA GLY A 72 14.87 -12.53 -10.99
C GLY A 72 13.38 -12.79 -11.25
N THR A 73 13.10 -13.64 -12.23
CA THR A 73 11.75 -13.98 -12.66
C THR A 73 11.18 -15.15 -11.85
N THR A 74 9.98 -14.97 -11.29
CA THR A 74 9.25 -16.01 -10.56
C THR A 74 7.80 -16.06 -11.02
N PRO A 75 7.11 -17.21 -10.90
CA PRO A 75 5.71 -17.33 -11.34
C PRO A 75 4.82 -16.25 -10.72
N LEU A 76 3.91 -15.70 -11.53
CA LEU A 76 2.92 -14.70 -11.12
C LEU A 76 3.54 -13.41 -10.55
N THR A 77 4.78 -13.08 -10.92
CA THR A 77 5.42 -11.81 -10.55
C THR A 77 5.87 -11.06 -11.79
N THR A 78 5.90 -9.74 -11.75
CA THR A 78 6.49 -8.94 -12.83
C THR A 78 7.94 -9.33 -13.10
N PRO A 79 8.40 -9.24 -14.35
CA PRO A 79 9.82 -9.49 -14.67
C PRO A 79 10.71 -8.49 -13.94
N ASP A 80 10.33 -7.22 -13.96
CA ASP A 80 11.05 -6.13 -13.34
C ASP A 80 10.58 -5.87 -11.90
N LYS A 81 11.53 -5.68 -11.00
CA LYS A 81 11.29 -5.51 -9.56
C LYS A 81 12.14 -4.36 -9.02
N PRO A 82 11.70 -3.10 -9.17
CA PRO A 82 12.49 -1.96 -8.72
C PRO A 82 12.78 -2.00 -7.22
N ALA A 83 14.04 -1.79 -6.87
CA ALA A 83 14.51 -1.72 -5.49
C ALA A 83 13.84 -0.58 -4.72
N MET A 84 13.39 0.46 -5.43
CA MET A 84 12.69 1.57 -4.78
C MET A 84 11.43 1.19 -4.03
N ASN A 85 10.78 0.07 -4.41
CA ASN A 85 9.60 -0.41 -3.70
C ASN A 85 9.89 -0.71 -2.22
N LEU A 86 11.14 -1.01 -1.84
CA LEU A 86 11.53 -1.17 -0.43
C LEU A 86 11.28 0.10 0.39
N TRP A 87 11.57 1.29 -0.16
CA TRP A 87 11.49 2.55 0.59
C TRP A 87 10.31 3.44 0.19
N SER A 88 9.73 3.27 -0.99
CA SER A 88 8.51 3.98 -1.40
C SER A 88 7.28 3.48 -0.62
N TYR A 89 7.17 2.17 -0.42
CA TYR A 89 6.05 1.53 0.29
C TYR A 89 5.79 2.06 1.71
N PRO A 90 6.77 2.11 2.63
CA PRO A 90 6.55 2.68 3.95
C PRO A 90 6.10 4.14 3.89
N VAL A 91 6.61 4.93 2.93
CA VAL A 91 6.22 6.34 2.74
C VAL A 91 4.79 6.44 2.24
N PHE A 92 4.48 5.77 1.12
CA PHE A 92 3.17 5.76 0.48
C PHE A 92 2.08 5.24 1.44
N MET A 93 2.30 4.06 2.01
CA MET A 93 1.31 3.42 2.88
C MET A 93 1.07 4.24 4.14
N THR A 94 2.11 4.82 4.74
CA THR A 94 1.92 5.68 5.91
C THR A 94 1.10 6.91 5.56
N ALA A 95 1.43 7.62 4.48
CA ALA A 95 0.70 8.81 4.05
C ALA A 95 -0.77 8.49 3.73
N ALA A 96 -1.01 7.46 2.92
CA ALA A 96 -2.36 7.05 2.51
C ALA A 96 -3.20 6.59 3.71
N PHE A 97 -2.66 5.74 4.60
CA PHE A 97 -3.40 5.29 5.78
C PHE A 97 -3.66 6.40 6.79
N LEU A 98 -2.74 7.36 6.97
CA LEU A 98 -3.03 8.51 7.82
C LEU A 98 -4.20 9.35 7.27
N ALA A 99 -4.24 9.57 5.95
CA ALA A 99 -5.36 10.26 5.30
C ALA A 99 -6.68 9.48 5.46
N MET A 100 -6.66 8.18 5.17
CA MET A 100 -7.82 7.30 5.33
C MET A 100 -8.35 7.30 6.78
N LEU A 101 -7.47 7.11 7.77
CA LEU A 101 -7.85 7.05 9.18
C LEU A 101 -8.34 8.40 9.70
N ALA A 102 -7.81 9.51 9.19
CA ALA A 102 -8.30 10.86 9.52
C ALA A 102 -9.74 11.05 9.03
N LEU A 103 -10.02 10.74 7.76
CA LEU A 103 -11.38 10.83 7.21
C LEU A 103 -12.34 9.87 7.91
N GLN A 104 -11.92 8.62 8.14
CA GLN A 104 -12.72 7.63 8.82
C GLN A 104 -13.07 8.05 10.26
N ARG A 105 -12.14 8.70 10.98
CA ARG A 105 -12.40 9.24 12.32
C ARG A 105 -13.45 10.35 12.28
N TRP A 106 -13.35 11.27 11.32
CA TRP A 106 -14.36 12.30 11.10
C TRP A 106 -15.72 11.68 10.76
N ALA A 107 -15.75 10.73 9.83
CA ALA A 107 -16.96 10.05 9.38
C ALA A 107 -17.65 9.30 10.52
N ARG A 108 -16.90 8.60 11.37
CA ARG A 108 -17.45 7.87 12.53
C ARG A 108 -18.11 8.78 13.54
N ARG A 109 -17.59 10.01 13.72
CA ARG A 109 -18.22 11.02 14.58
C ARG A 109 -19.49 11.57 13.93
N ARG A 110 -19.49 11.75 12.61
CA ARG A 110 -20.62 12.33 11.86
C ARG A 110 -21.78 11.35 11.67
N TRP A 111 -21.50 10.06 11.53
CA TRP A 111 -22.46 9.00 11.27
C TRP A 111 -22.26 7.78 12.19
N PRO A 112 -22.47 7.93 13.51
CA PRO A 112 -22.17 6.87 14.49
C PRO A 112 -23.08 5.63 14.37
N ARG A 113 -24.20 5.73 13.64
CA ARG A 113 -25.14 4.62 13.42
C ARG A 113 -24.79 3.74 12.23
N VAL A 114 -23.90 4.18 11.35
CA VAL A 114 -23.49 3.41 10.16
C VAL A 114 -22.50 2.33 10.59
N HIS A 115 -22.68 1.11 10.06
CA HIS A 115 -21.78 0.01 10.37
C HIS A 115 -20.32 0.38 10.02
N PRO A 116 -19.33 0.19 10.92
CA PRO A 116 -17.99 0.74 10.72
C PRO A 116 -17.27 0.23 9.46
N LEU A 117 -17.55 -1.01 9.03
CA LEU A 117 -17.01 -1.55 7.77
C LEU A 117 -17.59 -0.83 6.55
N LEU A 118 -18.92 -0.65 6.51
CA LEU A 118 -19.57 0.07 5.42
C LEU A 118 -19.04 1.51 5.35
N LEU A 119 -18.85 2.13 6.50
CA LEU A 119 -18.27 3.46 6.57
C LEU A 119 -16.84 3.50 6.01
N SER A 120 -16.00 2.50 6.31
CA SER A 120 -14.66 2.40 5.71
C SER A 120 -14.71 2.20 4.20
N LEU A 121 -15.61 1.36 3.70
CA LEU A 121 -15.78 1.12 2.26
C LEU A 121 -16.19 2.39 1.52
N LEU A 122 -16.99 3.25 2.15
CA LEU A 122 -17.45 4.51 1.57
C LEU A 122 -16.51 5.70 1.82
N THR A 123 -15.42 5.51 2.58
CA THR A 123 -14.49 6.60 2.92
C THR A 123 -13.04 6.23 2.63
N ALA A 124 -12.46 5.33 3.43
CA ALA A 124 -11.07 4.92 3.31
C ALA A 124 -10.76 4.32 1.92
N GLY A 125 -11.61 3.45 1.39
CA GLY A 125 -11.42 2.87 0.05
C GLY A 125 -11.33 3.92 -1.05
N PRO A 126 -12.34 4.81 -1.20
CA PRO A 126 -12.29 5.93 -2.14
C PRO A 126 -11.10 6.87 -1.95
N VAL A 127 -10.68 7.12 -0.70
CA VAL A 127 -9.47 7.92 -0.44
C VAL A 127 -8.22 7.25 -1.00
N LEU A 128 -8.06 5.94 -0.80
CA LEU A 128 -6.91 5.23 -1.33
C LEU A 128 -6.95 5.19 -2.87
N ILE A 129 -8.11 4.99 -3.47
CA ILE A 129 -8.28 5.05 -4.93
C ILE A 129 -7.90 6.45 -5.44
N ALA A 130 -8.42 7.51 -4.83
CA ALA A 130 -8.10 8.88 -5.23
C ALA A 130 -6.60 9.19 -5.08
N PHE A 131 -6.01 8.76 -3.97
CA PHE A 131 -4.57 8.89 -3.73
C PHE A 131 -3.77 8.15 -4.81
N ASN A 132 -4.16 6.92 -5.16
CA ASN A 132 -3.50 6.14 -6.19
C ASN A 132 -3.64 6.79 -7.56
N VAL A 133 -4.86 7.19 -7.96
CA VAL A 133 -5.13 7.85 -9.24
C VAL A 133 -4.28 9.10 -9.43
N VAL A 134 -4.12 9.92 -8.38
CA VAL A 134 -3.24 11.11 -8.46
C VAL A 134 -1.78 10.71 -8.64
N MET A 135 -1.30 9.72 -7.87
CA MET A 135 0.09 9.26 -7.95
C MET A 135 0.40 8.59 -9.30
N GLU A 136 -0.52 7.79 -9.81
CA GLU A 136 -0.47 7.11 -11.11
C GLU A 136 -0.51 8.12 -12.26
N TYR A 137 -1.36 9.15 -12.18
CA TYR A 137 -1.39 10.20 -13.20
C TYR A 137 -0.04 10.92 -13.33
N ILE A 138 0.60 11.20 -12.20
CA ILE A 138 1.94 11.81 -12.21
C ILE A 138 2.97 10.80 -12.71
N SER A 139 2.99 9.59 -12.17
CA SER A 139 4.07 8.63 -12.40
C SER A 139 4.00 7.96 -13.78
N VAL A 140 2.80 7.61 -14.24
CA VAL A 140 2.56 6.94 -15.52
C VAL A 140 2.28 7.95 -16.60
N ALA A 141 1.16 8.68 -16.46
CA ALA A 141 0.65 9.49 -17.57
C ALA A 141 1.52 10.72 -17.87
N THR A 142 2.31 11.18 -16.90
CA THR A 142 3.18 12.37 -17.04
C THR A 142 4.67 12.03 -17.11
N LEU A 143 5.15 11.09 -16.28
CA LEU A 143 6.60 10.85 -16.11
C LEU A 143 7.11 9.55 -16.74
N GLY A 144 6.25 8.59 -17.08
CA GLY A 144 6.65 7.33 -17.71
C GLY A 144 7.53 6.44 -16.83
N PHE A 145 7.30 6.46 -15.51
CA PHE A 145 8.00 5.60 -14.55
C PHE A 145 7.58 4.14 -14.64
N TRP A 146 6.34 3.88 -15.00
CA TRP A 146 5.84 2.56 -15.37
C TRP A 146 4.66 2.75 -16.33
N SER A 147 4.19 1.66 -16.91
CA SER A 147 3.00 1.64 -17.76
C SER A 147 2.30 0.29 -17.59
N TYR A 148 1.01 0.27 -17.92
CA TYR A 148 0.23 -0.96 -17.95
C TYR A 148 0.13 -1.42 -19.40
N VAL A 149 0.59 -2.64 -19.70
CA VAL A 149 0.65 -3.14 -21.09
C VAL A 149 -0.70 -3.67 -21.60
N ASP A 150 -1.58 -4.01 -20.67
CA ASP A 150 -2.97 -4.35 -20.93
C ASP A 150 -3.82 -3.84 -19.77
N THR A 151 -5.11 -3.61 -20.00
CA THR A 151 -6.02 -3.04 -18.99
C THR A 151 -7.41 -3.63 -19.09
N VAL A 152 -7.96 -4.05 -17.95
CA VAL A 152 -9.37 -4.45 -17.85
C VAL A 152 -10.22 -3.23 -17.47
N GLY A 153 -10.97 -2.70 -18.43
CA GLY A 153 -11.85 -1.54 -18.23
C GLY A 153 -11.24 -0.21 -18.71
N PRO A 154 -11.75 0.94 -18.24
CA PRO A 154 -11.33 2.24 -18.76
C PRO A 154 -9.90 2.59 -18.34
N ALA A 155 -9.13 3.10 -19.29
CA ALA A 155 -7.76 3.54 -19.11
C ALA A 155 -7.54 4.94 -19.72
N LEU A 156 -6.57 5.65 -19.17
CA LEU A 156 -6.03 6.87 -19.73
C LEU A 156 -4.76 6.52 -20.50
N HIS A 157 -4.71 6.88 -21.78
CA HIS A 157 -3.54 6.69 -22.63
C HIS A 157 -2.85 8.04 -22.82
N SER A 158 -1.55 8.09 -22.56
CA SER A 158 -0.70 9.23 -22.89
C SER A 158 0.53 8.76 -23.66
N GLU A 159 1.33 9.71 -24.16
CA GLU A 159 2.63 9.39 -24.77
C GLU A 159 3.61 8.74 -23.77
N ALA A 160 3.44 8.99 -22.47
CA ALA A 160 4.34 8.49 -21.44
C ALA A 160 3.96 7.10 -20.92
N GLY A 161 2.67 6.73 -20.98
CA GLY A 161 2.21 5.42 -20.54
C GLY A 161 0.69 5.29 -20.53
N THR A 162 0.23 4.06 -20.31
CA THR A 162 -1.19 3.73 -20.12
C THR A 162 -1.46 3.52 -18.64
N MET A 163 -2.46 4.24 -18.11
CA MET A 163 -2.88 4.21 -16.71
C MET A 163 -4.32 3.69 -16.61
N PRO A 164 -4.58 2.55 -15.95
CA PRO A 164 -5.95 2.10 -15.75
C PRO A 164 -6.67 2.92 -14.67
N LEU A 165 -7.98 3.10 -14.83
CA LEU A 165 -8.80 3.89 -13.91
C LEU A 165 -9.53 3.03 -12.88
N LEU A 166 -9.95 1.82 -13.24
CA LEU A 166 -10.72 0.94 -12.34
C LEU A 166 -9.92 -0.25 -11.83
N TYR A 167 -9.26 -1.00 -12.70
CA TYR A 167 -8.49 -2.19 -12.34
C TYR A 167 -6.99 -1.88 -12.50
N PRO A 168 -6.15 -1.90 -11.44
CA PRO A 168 -6.34 -2.56 -10.15
C PRO A 168 -6.84 -1.65 -9.00
N ASN A 169 -7.25 -0.41 -9.28
CA ASN A 169 -7.68 0.55 -8.26
C ASN A 169 -8.81 0.03 -7.33
N ILE A 170 -9.80 -0.70 -7.84
CA ILE A 170 -10.90 -1.25 -7.04
C ILE A 170 -10.40 -2.25 -5.99
N PRO A 171 -9.65 -3.32 -6.36
CA PRO A 171 -8.96 -4.17 -5.39
C PRO A 171 -8.11 -3.38 -4.38
N PHE A 172 -7.39 -2.36 -4.86
CA PHE A 172 -6.55 -1.56 -3.98
C PHE A 172 -7.37 -0.79 -2.93
N GLY A 173 -8.47 -0.15 -3.36
CA GLY A 173 -9.42 0.51 -2.47
C GLY A 173 -10.06 -0.45 -1.48
N LEU A 174 -10.34 -1.70 -1.87
CA LEU A 174 -10.89 -2.72 -0.97
C LEU A 174 -9.89 -3.10 0.13
N PHE A 175 -8.61 -3.30 -0.24
CA PHE A 175 -7.52 -3.47 0.72
C PHE A 175 -7.47 -2.31 1.72
N GLY A 176 -7.47 -1.06 1.24
CA GLY A 176 -7.43 0.12 2.09
C GLY A 176 -8.62 0.20 3.05
N ALA A 177 -9.83 -0.03 2.55
CA ALA A 177 -11.05 0.02 3.34
C ALA A 177 -11.10 -1.04 4.45
N VAL A 178 -10.80 -2.30 4.12
CA VAL A 178 -10.83 -3.39 5.11
C VAL A 178 -9.72 -3.19 6.14
N THR A 179 -8.52 -2.83 5.71
CA THR A 179 -7.39 -2.57 6.61
C THR A 179 -7.69 -1.40 7.56
N ALA A 180 -8.24 -0.29 7.05
CA ALA A 180 -8.66 0.84 7.88
C ALA A 180 -9.81 0.49 8.84
N PHE A 181 -10.75 -0.38 8.42
CA PHE A 181 -11.76 -0.92 9.33
C PHE A 181 -11.12 -1.69 10.49
N LEU A 182 -10.19 -2.61 10.21
CA LEU A 182 -9.52 -3.42 11.22
C LEU A 182 -8.70 -2.59 12.20
N ILE A 183 -7.99 -1.56 11.72
CA ILE A 183 -7.27 -0.59 12.57
C ILE A 183 -8.26 0.16 13.47
N GLY A 184 -9.37 0.63 12.92
CA GLY A 184 -10.40 1.36 13.66
C GLY A 184 -11.31 0.47 14.52
N TRP A 185 -11.18 -0.86 14.43
CA TRP A 185 -11.96 -1.80 15.24
C TRP A 185 -11.21 -2.10 16.53
N THR A 186 -11.45 -1.25 17.52
CA THR A 186 -10.64 -1.22 18.75
C THR A 186 -11.30 -1.97 19.92
N ASN A 187 -10.48 -2.32 20.91
CA ASN A 187 -10.89 -2.85 22.20
C ASN A 187 -11.17 -1.71 23.21
N ALA A 188 -11.54 -2.07 24.44
CA ALA A 188 -11.83 -1.10 25.52
C ALA A 188 -10.64 -0.17 25.86
N ARG A 189 -9.40 -0.55 25.50
CA ARG A 189 -8.18 0.26 25.69
C ARG A 189 -7.86 1.11 24.46
N GLY A 190 -8.75 1.18 23.47
CA GLY A 190 -8.55 1.95 22.25
C GLY A 190 -7.51 1.35 21.28
N ARG A 191 -7.10 0.09 21.47
CA ARG A 191 -6.14 -0.59 20.59
C ARG A 191 -6.84 -1.47 19.55
N PRO A 192 -6.31 -1.61 18.33
CA PRO A 192 -6.90 -2.50 17.34
C PRO A 192 -7.05 -3.92 17.89
N ARG A 193 -8.21 -4.55 17.67
CA ARG A 193 -8.51 -5.88 18.23
C ARG A 193 -7.60 -6.96 17.70
N PHE A 194 -7.12 -6.83 16.46
CA PHE A 194 -6.18 -7.80 15.88
C PHE A 194 -4.83 -7.86 16.63
N GLU A 195 -4.43 -6.81 17.35
CA GLU A 195 -3.22 -6.87 18.20
C GLU A 195 -3.35 -7.99 19.24
N ALA A 196 -4.55 -8.25 19.75
CA ALA A 196 -4.80 -9.25 20.78
C ALA A 196 -4.64 -10.71 20.30
N LEU A 197 -4.54 -10.95 18.99
CA LEU A 197 -4.27 -12.28 18.44
C LEU A 197 -2.89 -12.80 18.83
N ILE A 198 -1.92 -11.90 19.04
CA ILE A 198 -0.53 -12.27 19.36
C ILE A 198 0.10 -11.42 20.49
N ALA A 199 -0.48 -10.28 20.85
CA ALA A 199 -0.02 -9.41 21.93
C ALA A 199 -1.12 -9.27 22.98
N SER A 200 -0.95 -9.88 24.16
CA SER A 200 -1.92 -9.71 25.25
C SER A 200 -2.13 -8.22 25.55
N PRO A 201 -3.39 -7.75 25.66
CA PRO A 201 -3.70 -6.36 26.00
C PRO A 201 -3.03 -5.88 27.30
N ASP A 202 -2.77 -6.81 28.22
CA ASP A 202 -2.19 -6.61 29.55
C ASP A 202 -0.66 -6.58 29.60
N LEU A 203 0.01 -6.80 28.47
CA LEU A 203 1.46 -6.73 28.43
C LEU A 203 1.93 -5.31 28.83
N PRO A 204 2.88 -5.21 29.78
CA PRO A 204 3.46 -3.94 30.17
C PRO A 204 4.18 -3.30 28.98
N ARG A 205 4.29 -1.98 28.99
CA ARG A 205 5.09 -1.25 28.00
C ARG A 205 6.54 -1.74 28.03
N GLY A 206 7.13 -1.90 26.87
CA GLY A 206 8.49 -2.40 26.71
C GLY A 206 8.70 -3.06 25.35
N ILE A 207 9.94 -3.43 25.07
CA ILE A 207 10.38 -3.99 23.77
C ILE A 207 9.51 -5.18 23.37
N ARG A 208 9.27 -6.12 24.29
CA ARG A 208 8.43 -7.30 24.01
C ARG A 208 7.04 -6.93 23.49
N ARG A 209 6.38 -5.94 24.11
CA ARG A 209 5.05 -5.50 23.70
C ARG A 209 5.11 -4.87 22.30
N ASP A 210 6.08 -3.99 22.06
CA ASP A 210 6.20 -3.30 20.79
C ASP A 210 6.55 -4.25 19.64
N THR A 211 7.44 -5.22 19.87
CA THR A 211 7.71 -6.29 18.89
C THR A 211 6.44 -7.05 18.53
N LEU A 212 5.65 -7.49 19.53
CA LEU A 212 4.41 -8.22 19.26
C LEU A 212 3.36 -7.37 18.54
N ARG A 213 3.30 -6.07 18.82
CA ARG A 213 2.44 -5.15 18.06
C ARG A 213 2.90 -5.02 16.62
N VAL A 214 4.20 -4.81 16.40
CA VAL A 214 4.78 -4.76 15.06
C VAL A 214 4.43 -6.02 14.28
N LEU A 215 4.62 -7.21 14.86
CA LEU A 215 4.26 -8.47 14.23
C LEU A 215 2.76 -8.55 13.88
N ALA A 216 1.88 -8.03 14.75
CA ALA A 216 0.44 -8.08 14.52
C ALA A 216 0.04 -7.19 13.34
N TRP A 217 0.66 -6.03 13.23
CA TRP A 217 0.45 -5.09 12.13
C TRP A 217 1.04 -5.60 10.82
N VAL A 218 2.25 -6.18 10.84
CA VAL A 218 2.87 -6.84 9.69
C VAL A 218 1.99 -7.97 9.16
N LEU A 219 1.53 -8.86 10.04
CA LEU A 219 0.65 -9.96 9.67
C LEU A 219 -0.67 -9.44 9.09
N MET A 220 -1.29 -8.47 9.75
CA MET A 220 -2.56 -7.90 9.30
C MET A 220 -2.44 -7.25 7.92
N PHE A 221 -1.42 -6.41 7.68
CA PHE A 221 -1.18 -5.80 6.36
C PHE A 221 -0.89 -6.85 5.29
N ASN A 222 -0.03 -7.83 5.57
CA ASN A 222 0.30 -8.87 4.60
C ASN A 222 -0.93 -9.70 4.21
N VAL A 223 -1.78 -10.05 5.19
CA VAL A 223 -3.00 -10.82 4.94
C VAL A 223 -4.02 -9.99 4.17
N THR A 224 -4.27 -8.74 4.56
CA THR A 224 -5.27 -7.93 3.88
C THR A 224 -4.82 -7.53 2.48
N TYR A 225 -3.54 -7.21 2.29
CA TYR A 225 -3.00 -6.89 0.98
C TYR A 225 -3.08 -8.10 0.05
N TRP A 226 -2.71 -9.29 0.53
CA TRP A 226 -2.81 -10.51 -0.27
C TRP A 226 -4.26 -10.85 -0.66
N LEU A 227 -5.18 -10.80 0.31
CA LEU A 227 -6.57 -11.24 0.10
C LEU A 227 -7.41 -10.24 -0.68
N PHE A 228 -7.17 -8.94 -0.53
CA PHE A 228 -8.05 -7.91 -1.09
C PHE A 228 -7.44 -7.15 -2.27
N LEU A 229 -6.12 -7.24 -2.49
CA LEU A 229 -5.47 -6.69 -3.67
C LEU A 229 -4.87 -7.79 -4.55
N VAL A 230 -3.87 -8.53 -4.06
CA VAL A 230 -3.11 -9.48 -4.90
C VAL A 230 -3.99 -10.57 -5.50
N THR A 231 -4.76 -11.25 -4.65
CA THR A 231 -5.61 -12.37 -5.08
C THR A 231 -6.65 -11.90 -6.10
N PRO A 232 -7.41 -10.81 -5.87
CA PRO A 232 -8.30 -10.27 -6.90
C PRO A 232 -7.59 -9.89 -8.21
N CYS A 233 -6.40 -9.28 -8.16
CA CYS A 233 -5.65 -8.97 -9.38
C CYS A 233 -5.28 -10.23 -10.17
N ILE A 234 -4.73 -11.24 -9.51
CA ILE A 234 -4.39 -12.51 -10.16
C ILE A 234 -5.66 -13.15 -10.76
N LEU A 235 -6.75 -13.23 -9.99
CA LEU A 235 -7.99 -13.87 -10.45
C LEU A 235 -8.65 -13.13 -11.61
N ILE A 236 -8.69 -11.79 -11.58
CA ILE A 236 -9.25 -10.98 -12.66
C ILE A 236 -8.41 -11.16 -13.93
N ARG A 237 -7.07 -11.12 -13.81
CA ARG A 237 -6.18 -11.41 -14.94
C ARG A 237 -6.41 -12.80 -15.51
N LEU A 238 -6.46 -13.83 -14.67
CA LEU A 238 -6.65 -15.21 -15.14
C LEU A 238 -8.03 -15.45 -15.76
N ALA A 239 -9.06 -14.71 -15.33
CA ALA A 239 -10.42 -14.87 -15.83
C ALA A 239 -10.73 -14.02 -17.08
N PHE A 240 -10.09 -12.85 -17.21
CA PHE A 240 -10.48 -11.83 -18.21
C PHE A 240 -9.31 -11.20 -18.96
N GLY A 241 -8.06 -11.46 -18.57
CA GLY A 241 -6.87 -10.84 -19.16
C GLY A 241 -6.30 -11.65 -20.33
N GLU A 242 -5.59 -10.97 -21.22
CA GLU A 242 -4.94 -11.58 -22.38
C GLU A 242 -3.51 -12.05 -22.08
N PRO A 243 -2.98 -13.08 -22.75
CA PRO A 243 -1.56 -13.43 -22.64
C PRO A 243 -0.67 -12.24 -23.04
N SER A 244 0.38 -11.98 -22.26
CA SER A 244 1.35 -10.91 -22.53
C SER A 244 2.77 -11.47 -22.60
N THR A 245 3.52 -11.12 -23.64
CA THR A 245 4.95 -11.47 -23.74
C THR A 245 5.83 -10.58 -22.87
N LEU A 246 5.31 -9.41 -22.51
CA LEU A 246 6.00 -8.36 -21.76
C LEU A 246 5.85 -8.54 -20.24
N VAL A 247 4.69 -9.07 -19.81
CA VAL A 247 4.43 -9.47 -18.43
C VAL A 247 3.90 -10.90 -18.47
N PRO A 248 4.76 -11.91 -18.66
CA PRO A 248 4.36 -13.30 -18.91
C PRO A 248 3.63 -13.95 -17.73
#